data_AF-A0A0M2H7M3-F1
#
_entry.id   AF-A0A0M2H7M3-F1
#
_cell.length_a   1.000
_cell.length_b   1.000
_cell.length_c   1.000
_cell.angle_alpha   90.00
_cell.angle_beta   90.00
_cell.angle_gamma   90.00
#
_symmetry.space_group_name_H-M   'P 1'
#
loop_
_entity.id
_entity.type
_entity.pdbx_description
1 polymer ?
#
loop_
_entity_poly.entity_id
_entity_poly.type
_entity_poly.pdbx_seq_one_letter_code
_entity_poly.pdbx_strand_id
1 'polypeptide(L)'
;MDAAQHRELDELRRRAYGLGAGIAEDAAASARLDSLELLLLDEHAREHGIDPDELLDPRDDHAPAAAHRLGPKTRLLVMVVVWSAAAALAVSAAVLALAPRDQRSPVTPHSVGPSHPAALDYTPQGETLMQIPTTGVVGSLRGLPSSIPAPPFATAGEVLWTAPLGSRFGWNLWVGAGVEDGAALSCIAIERDGDVRSRCGNDDARRYGSLRLSLSRADVDPELRPPQMGAVDSIRFWWLDESAVRVVLGRFDGR
;
A
#
# COMPACT_ATOMS: atom_id res chain seq x y z
N MET A 1 7.24 -10.60 -25.43
CA MET A 1 8.58 -10.00 -25.55
C MET A 1 9.60 -11.12 -25.77
N ASP A 2 10.82 -10.82 -26.21
CA ASP A 2 11.89 -11.81 -26.28
C ASP A 2 12.76 -11.84 -25.00
N ALA A 3 13.59 -12.88 -24.85
CA ALA A 3 14.46 -13.05 -23.68
C ALA A 3 15.50 -11.93 -23.51
N ALA A 4 15.88 -11.22 -24.58
CA ALA A 4 16.81 -10.10 -24.47
C ALA A 4 16.09 -8.87 -23.89
N GLN A 5 14.87 -8.59 -24.35
CA GLN A 5 14.03 -7.52 -23.83
C GLN A 5 13.68 -7.72 -22.36
N HIS A 6 13.38 -8.95 -21.93
CA HIS A 6 13.17 -9.23 -20.50
C HIS A 6 14.42 -8.93 -19.65
N ARG A 7 15.61 -9.33 -20.10
CA ARG A 7 16.87 -9.02 -19.39
C ARG A 7 17.16 -7.53 -19.35
N GLU A 8 16.91 -6.81 -20.45
CA GLU A 8 17.07 -5.35 -20.51
C GLU A 8 16.12 -4.66 -19.54
N LEU A 9 14.85 -5.09 -19.50
CA LEU A 9 13.86 -4.59 -18.56
C LEU A 9 14.32 -4.81 -17.10
N ASP A 10 14.80 -6.01 -16.76
CA ASP A 10 15.31 -6.32 -15.41
C ASP A 10 16.52 -5.46 -15.03
N GLU A 11 17.42 -5.16 -15.97
CA GLU A 11 18.55 -4.26 -15.74
C GLU A 11 18.09 -2.82 -15.52
N LEU A 12 17.20 -2.31 -16.36
CA LEU A 12 16.66 -0.96 -16.22
C LEU A 12 15.86 -0.81 -14.92
N ARG A 13 15.05 -1.82 -14.54
CA ARG A 13 14.36 -1.84 -13.24
C ARG A 13 15.33 -1.81 -12.07
N ARG A 14 16.43 -2.56 -12.12
CA ARG A 14 17.47 -2.49 -11.08
C ARG A 14 18.13 -1.11 -11.01
N ARG A 15 18.41 -0.47 -12.15
CA ARG A 15 18.96 0.91 -12.20
C ARG A 15 17.95 1.96 -11.73
N ALA A 16 16.67 1.74 -11.99
CA ALA A 16 15.59 2.64 -11.62
C ALA A 16 15.19 2.51 -10.15
N TYR A 17 15.19 1.30 -9.63
CA TYR A 17 14.52 0.95 -8.38
C TYR A 17 15.46 0.35 -7.32
N GLY A 18 16.72 0.07 -7.66
CA GLY A 18 17.73 -0.49 -6.74
C GLY A 18 18.43 0.55 -5.87
N LEU A 19 19.22 0.08 -4.91
CA LEU A 19 20.10 0.92 -4.09
C LEU A 19 21.12 1.64 -5.00
N GLY A 20 21.12 2.96 -4.96
CA GLY A 20 21.92 3.79 -5.88
C GLY A 20 21.23 4.10 -7.21
N ALA A 21 19.89 4.16 -7.21
CA ALA A 21 19.10 4.49 -8.39
C ALA A 21 19.59 5.80 -9.05
N GLY A 22 20.06 5.68 -10.28
CA GLY A 22 20.58 6.77 -11.10
C GLY A 22 19.96 6.80 -12.50
N ILE A 23 18.78 6.20 -12.66
CA ILE A 23 18.06 6.26 -13.95
C ILE A 23 17.45 7.64 -14.18
N ALA A 24 17.16 8.38 -13.11
CA ALA A 24 16.51 9.69 -13.20
C ALA A 24 17.38 10.71 -13.94
N GLU A 25 18.71 10.58 -13.87
CA GLU A 25 19.64 11.41 -14.65
C GLU A 25 19.83 10.92 -16.10
N ASP A 26 19.30 9.75 -16.46
CA ASP A 26 19.42 9.11 -17.79
C ASP A 26 18.05 9.01 -18.47
N ALA A 27 17.61 10.12 -19.06
CA ALA A 27 16.29 10.23 -19.71
C ALA A 27 16.07 9.18 -20.81
N ALA A 28 17.13 8.73 -21.49
CA ALA A 28 17.02 7.70 -22.51
C ALA A 28 16.74 6.33 -21.89
N ALA A 29 17.42 5.99 -20.78
CA ALA A 29 17.14 4.77 -20.03
C ALA A 29 15.74 4.77 -19.43
N SER A 30 15.26 5.90 -18.89
CA SER A 30 13.87 6.02 -18.41
C SER A 30 12.85 5.79 -19.53
N ALA A 31 12.98 6.47 -20.67
CA ALA A 31 12.06 6.27 -21.79
C ALA A 31 12.08 4.83 -22.33
N ARG A 32 13.24 4.18 -22.28
CA ARG A 32 13.39 2.77 -22.67
C ARG A 32 12.71 1.84 -21.67
N LEU A 33 12.84 2.11 -20.37
CA LEU A 33 12.14 1.38 -19.32
C LEU A 33 10.63 1.45 -19.53
N ASP A 34 10.06 2.66 -19.67
CA ASP A 34 8.62 2.86 -19.88
C ASP A 34 8.11 2.09 -21.10
N SER A 35 8.87 2.13 -22.20
CA SER A 35 8.54 1.41 -23.43
C SER A 35 8.50 -0.11 -23.23
N LEU A 36 9.46 -0.67 -22.48
CA LEU A 36 9.49 -2.10 -22.17
C LEU A 36 8.41 -2.51 -21.16
N GLU A 37 8.05 -1.63 -20.22
CA GLU A 37 6.94 -1.90 -19.29
C GLU A 37 5.58 -1.92 -19.99
N LEU A 38 5.36 -1.03 -20.97
CA LEU A 38 4.17 -1.05 -21.81
C LEU A 38 4.07 -2.32 -22.65
N LEU A 39 5.20 -2.77 -23.25
CA LEU A 39 5.23 -4.04 -23.99
C LEU A 39 4.92 -5.24 -23.09
N LEU A 40 5.42 -5.23 -21.85
CA LEU A 40 5.14 -6.28 -20.89
C LEU A 40 3.66 -6.30 -20.48
N LEU A 41 3.06 -5.13 -20.28
CA LEU A 41 1.64 -5.00 -19.93
C LEU A 41 0.74 -5.54 -21.05
N ASP A 42 1.06 -5.18 -22.29
CA ASP A 42 0.36 -5.63 -23.49
C ASP A 42 0.51 -7.15 -23.74
N GLU A 43 1.67 -7.72 -23.47
CA GLU A 43 1.87 -9.18 -23.45
C GLU A 43 0.98 -9.86 -22.40
N HIS A 44 0.98 -9.33 -21.16
CA HIS A 44 0.18 -9.89 -20.07
C HIS A 44 -1.33 -9.82 -20.34
N ALA A 45 -1.80 -8.71 -20.92
CA ALA A 45 -3.19 -8.53 -21.32
C ALA A 45 -3.61 -9.61 -22.33
N ARG A 46 -2.79 -9.86 -23.35
CA ARG A 46 -3.05 -10.90 -24.36
C ARG A 46 -3.08 -12.31 -23.77
N GLU A 47 -2.18 -12.63 -22.86
CA GLU A 47 -2.16 -13.93 -22.18
C GLU A 47 -3.46 -14.21 -21.41
N HIS A 48 -4.10 -13.17 -20.87
CA HIS A 48 -5.32 -13.28 -20.08
C HIS A 48 -6.60 -12.95 -20.85
N GLY A 49 -6.49 -12.63 -22.15
CA GLY A 49 -7.62 -12.21 -22.97
C GLY A 49 -8.26 -10.89 -22.52
N ILE A 50 -7.51 -10.04 -21.83
CA ILE A 50 -7.92 -8.69 -21.41
C ILE A 50 -7.58 -7.71 -22.55
N ASP A 51 -8.47 -6.76 -22.82
CA ASP A 51 -8.17 -5.68 -23.77
C ASP A 51 -7.09 -4.76 -23.17
N PRO A 52 -5.93 -4.56 -23.81
CA PRO A 52 -4.88 -3.67 -23.30
C PRO A 52 -5.37 -2.25 -23.03
N ASP A 53 -6.36 -1.77 -23.79
CA ASP A 53 -6.93 -0.44 -23.60
C ASP A 53 -7.75 -0.35 -22.30
N GLU A 54 -8.29 -1.48 -21.82
CA GLU A 54 -9.01 -1.56 -20.53
C GLU A 54 -8.06 -1.43 -19.33
N LEU A 55 -6.79 -1.84 -19.48
CA LEU A 55 -5.76 -1.68 -18.44
C LEU A 55 -5.20 -0.25 -18.37
N LEU A 56 -5.31 0.51 -19.46
CA LEU A 56 -4.77 1.86 -19.59
C LEU A 56 -5.81 2.96 -19.42
N ASP A 57 -7.11 2.61 -19.39
CA ASP A 57 -8.19 3.56 -19.13
C ASP A 57 -8.45 3.67 -17.62
N PRO A 58 -8.03 4.76 -16.94
CA PRO A 58 -8.32 4.99 -15.53
C PRO A 58 -9.78 5.40 -15.33
N ARG A 59 -10.72 4.72 -15.99
CA ARG A 59 -12.14 4.91 -15.73
C ARG A 59 -12.46 4.36 -14.35
N ASP A 60 -12.50 5.28 -13.41
CA ASP A 60 -13.18 5.17 -12.13
C ASP A 60 -14.64 4.71 -12.35
N ASP A 61 -14.87 3.41 -12.52
CA ASP A 61 -16.21 2.80 -12.43
C ASP A 61 -16.74 2.77 -10.98
N HIS A 62 -16.05 3.49 -10.08
CA HIS A 62 -16.54 3.90 -8.77
C HIS A 62 -16.72 5.42 -8.69
N ALA A 63 -17.19 6.06 -9.76
CA ALA A 63 -17.96 7.29 -9.58
C ALA A 63 -19.14 6.97 -8.64
N PRO A 64 -19.25 7.61 -7.45
CA PRO A 64 -20.35 7.33 -6.54
C PRO A 64 -21.66 7.56 -7.26
N ALA A 65 -22.52 6.54 -7.21
CA ALA A 65 -23.87 6.58 -7.76
C ALA A 65 -24.54 7.91 -7.39
N ALA A 66 -24.82 8.69 -8.44
CA ALA A 66 -25.66 9.88 -8.47
C ALA A 66 -26.10 10.40 -7.09
N ALA A 67 -25.39 11.41 -6.57
CA ALA A 67 -25.96 12.30 -5.57
C ALA A 67 -27.32 12.79 -6.09
N HIS A 68 -28.39 12.39 -5.39
CA HIS A 68 -29.72 12.92 -5.64
C HIS A 68 -29.66 14.44 -5.69
N ARG A 69 -30.04 15.00 -6.83
CA ARG A 69 -30.22 16.44 -7.03
C ARG A 69 -31.27 16.94 -6.02
N LEU A 70 -30.82 17.47 -4.89
CA LEU A 70 -31.65 18.35 -4.08
C LEU A 70 -31.83 19.67 -4.85
N GLY A 71 -33.10 19.98 -5.10
CA GLY A 71 -33.52 21.01 -6.03
C GLY A 71 -33.14 22.45 -5.64
N PRO A 72 -33.27 23.39 -6.59
CA PRO A 72 -32.78 24.75 -6.46
C PRO A 72 -33.77 25.65 -5.71
N LYS A 73 -33.95 25.49 -4.40
CA LYS A 73 -34.76 26.42 -3.57
C LYS A 73 -34.30 26.52 -2.11
N THR A 74 -33.05 26.92 -1.87
CA THR A 74 -32.62 27.46 -0.56
C THR A 74 -31.38 28.34 -0.72
N ARG A 75 -31.48 29.34 -1.61
CA ARG A 75 -30.60 30.52 -1.62
C ARG A 75 -31.34 31.66 -0.92
N LEU A 76 -31.29 31.72 0.41
CA LEU A 76 -31.41 32.95 1.20
C LEU A 76 -31.20 32.58 2.68
N LEU A 77 -30.44 33.40 3.41
CA LEU A 77 -30.00 33.22 4.81
C LEU A 77 -29.00 32.08 5.06
N VAL A 78 -27.70 32.39 5.05
CA VAL A 78 -26.85 32.48 6.25
C VAL A 78 -25.58 33.23 5.82
N MET A 79 -25.67 34.55 5.74
CA MET A 79 -24.54 35.44 5.47
C MET A 79 -24.44 36.47 6.61
N VAL A 80 -24.45 35.98 7.86
CA VAL A 80 -24.27 36.83 9.07
C VAL A 80 -23.60 36.02 10.19
N VAL A 81 -22.38 35.52 10.00
CA VAL A 81 -21.48 35.13 11.13
C VAL A 81 -20.01 35.31 10.74
N VAL A 82 -19.63 36.47 10.19
CA VAL A 82 -18.23 36.82 9.86
C VAL A 82 -17.69 37.99 10.72
N TRP A 83 -18.45 38.46 11.72
CA TRP A 83 -18.12 39.71 12.42
C TRP A 83 -18.15 39.63 13.96
N SER A 84 -17.71 38.52 14.57
CA SER A 84 -17.62 38.47 16.04
C SER A 84 -16.74 37.34 16.57
N ALA A 85 -15.42 37.38 16.38
CA ALA A 85 -14.48 36.58 17.17
C ALA A 85 -13.05 37.15 17.21
N ALA A 86 -12.89 38.48 17.20
CA ALA A 86 -11.58 39.15 17.30
C ALA A 86 -11.46 40.01 18.58
N ALA A 87 -12.03 39.55 19.71
CA ALA A 87 -11.98 40.29 20.98
C ALA A 87 -12.13 39.42 22.26
N ALA A 88 -11.62 38.19 22.29
CA ALA A 88 -11.64 37.36 23.50
C ALA A 88 -10.39 36.49 23.70
N LEU A 89 -9.23 36.94 23.22
CA LEU A 89 -7.92 36.31 23.45
C LEU A 89 -7.11 37.16 24.45
N ALA A 90 -7.58 37.26 25.69
CA ALA A 90 -6.84 37.98 26.73
C ALA A 90 -7.13 37.52 28.18
N VAL A 91 -7.72 36.36 28.45
CA VAL A 91 -7.87 35.86 29.84
C VAL A 91 -7.95 34.33 29.88
N SER A 92 -6.86 33.60 29.59
CA SER A 92 -6.80 32.15 29.88
C SER A 92 -5.39 31.62 30.20
N ALA A 93 -4.44 32.49 30.52
CA ALA A 93 -3.03 32.12 30.69
C ALA A 93 -2.62 31.69 32.13
N ALA A 94 -3.54 31.46 33.07
CA ALA A 94 -3.16 31.36 34.50
C ALA A 94 -3.64 30.13 35.30
N VAL A 95 -4.26 29.10 34.71
CA VAL A 95 -4.84 27.98 35.52
C VAL A 95 -4.34 26.56 35.15
N LEU A 96 -3.39 26.39 34.23
CA LEU A 96 -2.84 25.06 33.89
C LEU A 96 -1.50 24.73 34.57
N ALA A 97 -1.29 25.16 35.82
CA ALA A 97 -0.09 24.85 36.60
C ALA A 97 -0.21 23.63 37.54
N LEU A 98 -1.35 22.91 37.56
CA LEU A 98 -1.62 21.85 38.56
C LEU A 98 -2.21 20.55 37.97
N ALA A 99 -1.94 20.24 36.69
CA ALA A 99 -2.23 18.90 36.19
C ALA A 99 -1.11 17.94 36.63
N PRO A 100 -1.42 16.82 37.30
CA PRO A 100 -0.43 15.80 37.64
C PRO A 100 0.18 15.27 36.34
N ARG A 101 1.51 15.41 36.21
CA ARG A 101 2.27 14.75 35.16
C ARG A 101 2.16 13.25 35.39
N ASP A 102 1.31 12.58 34.63
CA ASP A 102 1.38 11.13 34.47
C ASP A 102 2.75 10.80 33.87
N GLN A 103 3.67 10.37 34.73
CA GLN A 103 4.90 9.67 34.34
C GLN A 103 4.48 8.34 33.71
N ARG A 104 4.10 8.37 32.44
CA ARG A 104 4.18 7.16 31.61
C ARG A 104 5.65 6.88 31.41
N SER A 105 6.14 5.86 32.10
CA SER A 105 7.47 5.29 31.86
C SER A 105 7.66 5.13 30.35
N PRO A 106 8.80 5.53 29.79
CA PRO A 106 9.09 5.28 28.39
C PRO A 106 8.98 3.77 28.16
N VAL A 107 8.02 3.37 27.33
CA VAL A 107 7.96 2.02 26.79
C VAL A 107 9.21 1.91 25.95
N THR A 108 10.24 1.26 26.47
CA THR A 108 11.43 0.93 25.70
C THR A 108 10.97 0.04 24.55
N PRO A 109 11.03 0.49 23.29
CA PRO A 109 10.74 -0.39 22.17
C PRO A 109 11.74 -1.55 22.28
N HIS A 110 11.21 -2.76 22.46
CA HIS A 110 12.03 -3.96 22.42
C HIS A 110 12.37 -4.16 20.94
N SER A 111 13.49 -3.60 20.49
CA SER A 111 14.13 -4.01 19.25
C SER A 111 14.57 -5.46 19.44
N VAL A 112 13.71 -6.38 19.01
CA VAL A 112 14.08 -7.77 18.78
C VAL A 112 15.19 -7.71 17.72
N GLY A 113 16.42 -8.02 18.14
CA GLY A 113 17.58 -8.01 17.24
C GLY A 113 17.36 -8.92 16.03
N PRO A 114 18.08 -8.69 14.92
CA PRO A 114 17.89 -9.41 13.67
C PRO A 114 18.38 -10.86 13.81
N SER A 115 17.53 -11.73 14.38
CA SER A 115 17.62 -13.17 14.17
C SER A 115 17.38 -13.41 12.69
N HIS A 116 18.46 -13.63 11.93
CA HIS A 116 18.38 -14.09 10.54
C HIS A 116 17.65 -15.44 10.55
N PRO A 117 16.44 -15.53 9.98
CA PRO A 117 15.81 -16.83 9.83
C PRO A 117 16.65 -17.63 8.84
N ALA A 118 16.99 -18.86 9.22
CA ALA A 118 17.41 -19.86 8.23
C ALA A 118 16.38 -19.84 7.11
N ALA A 119 16.85 -19.83 5.85
CA ALA A 119 16.00 -19.86 4.66
C ALA A 119 15.12 -21.10 4.71
N LEU A 120 13.97 -20.98 5.37
CA LEU A 120 12.92 -21.96 5.36
C LEU A 120 12.30 -21.86 3.98
N ASP A 121 12.23 -23.00 3.30
CA ASP A 121 11.48 -23.18 2.07
C ASP A 121 10.01 -22.87 2.38
N TYR A 122 9.64 -21.60 2.29
CA TYR A 122 8.39 -21.10 2.82
C TYR A 122 7.32 -21.21 1.73
N THR A 123 6.90 -22.44 1.48
CA THR A 123 5.73 -22.68 0.64
C THR A 123 4.51 -22.11 1.36
N PRO A 124 3.68 -21.27 0.69
CA PRO A 124 2.39 -20.88 1.22
C PRO A 124 1.59 -22.08 1.67
N GLN A 125 1.50 -22.29 2.98
CA GLN A 125 0.57 -23.27 3.53
C GLN A 125 -0.83 -22.67 3.43
N GLY A 126 -1.52 -22.87 2.32
CA GLY A 126 -2.86 -22.36 2.12
C GLY A 126 -3.30 -22.37 0.67
N GLU A 127 -4.60 -22.17 0.47
CA GLU A 127 -5.20 -22.05 -0.85
C GLU A 127 -4.96 -20.63 -1.38
N THR A 128 -4.38 -20.51 -2.57
CA THR A 128 -4.27 -19.18 -3.22
C THR A 128 -5.65 -18.78 -3.73
N LEU A 129 -6.18 -17.68 -3.20
CA LEU A 129 -7.46 -17.12 -3.63
C LEU A 129 -7.28 -16.29 -4.91
N MET A 130 -6.23 -15.47 -4.95
CA MET A 130 -5.90 -14.63 -6.10
C MET A 130 -4.45 -14.14 -6.07
N GLN A 131 -3.98 -13.63 -7.20
CA GLN A 131 -2.73 -12.90 -7.33
C GLN A 131 -3.05 -11.50 -7.86
N ILE A 132 -2.50 -10.49 -7.19
CA ILE A 132 -2.71 -9.09 -7.54
C ILE A 132 -1.39 -8.61 -8.15
N PRO A 133 -1.34 -8.34 -9.48
CA PRO A 133 -0.11 -7.90 -10.11
C PRO A 133 0.33 -6.56 -9.51
N THR A 134 1.62 -6.47 -9.22
CA THR A 134 2.32 -5.23 -8.81
C THR A 134 3.16 -4.67 -9.95
N THR A 135 3.50 -5.50 -10.93
CA THR A 135 4.10 -5.09 -12.20
C THR A 135 3.17 -4.14 -12.96
N GLY A 136 3.70 -3.03 -13.45
CA GLY A 136 2.93 -1.97 -14.11
C GLY A 136 2.42 -0.91 -13.15
N VAL A 137 1.86 -1.30 -12.00
CA VAL A 137 1.36 -0.35 -10.97
C VAL A 137 2.52 0.35 -10.25
N VAL A 138 3.55 -0.39 -9.85
CA VAL A 138 4.71 0.18 -9.14
C VAL A 138 5.57 1.06 -10.05
N GLY A 139 5.68 0.72 -11.34
CA GLY A 139 6.43 1.51 -12.32
C GLY A 139 5.72 2.80 -12.68
N SER A 140 4.43 2.73 -13.01
CA SER A 140 3.63 3.89 -13.45
C SER A 140 3.35 4.93 -12.36
N LEU A 141 3.29 4.52 -11.08
CA LEU A 141 2.97 5.43 -9.97
C LEU A 141 4.20 6.06 -9.29
N ARG A 142 5.43 5.61 -9.60
CA ARG A 142 6.64 6.22 -9.04
C ARG A 142 6.91 7.59 -9.69
N GLY A 143 6.53 8.67 -8.98
CA GLY A 143 6.79 10.06 -9.38
C GLY A 143 5.53 10.90 -9.59
N LEU A 144 4.35 10.27 -9.61
CA LEU A 144 3.08 10.97 -9.59
C LEU A 144 2.67 11.21 -8.14
N PRO A 145 2.29 12.43 -7.73
CA PRO A 145 1.67 12.63 -6.44
C PRO A 145 0.37 11.83 -6.42
N SER A 146 0.27 10.79 -5.58
CA SER A 146 -1.00 10.08 -5.42
C SER A 146 -2.00 11.09 -4.86
N SER A 147 -3.11 11.30 -5.57
CA SER A 147 -4.22 12.11 -5.08
C SER A 147 -4.86 11.49 -3.83
N ILE A 148 -4.63 10.19 -3.62
CA ILE A 148 -5.06 9.43 -2.45
C ILE A 148 -3.91 9.46 -1.41
N PRO A 149 -4.16 9.98 -0.20
CA PRO A 149 -3.16 9.95 0.87
C PRO A 149 -2.86 8.49 1.24
N ALA A 150 -1.58 8.14 1.25
CA ALA A 150 -1.14 6.80 1.61
C ALA A 150 -1.30 6.55 3.13
N PRO A 151 -1.57 5.31 3.54
CA PRO A 151 -1.60 4.96 4.96
C PRO A 151 -0.20 5.05 5.57
N PRO A 152 -0.08 5.25 6.89
CA PRO A 152 1.19 5.17 7.60
C PRO A 152 1.79 3.75 7.50
N PHE A 153 2.99 3.66 6.95
CA PHE A 153 3.78 2.43 6.92
C PHE A 153 4.66 2.30 8.16
N ALA A 154 4.83 1.07 8.65
CA ALA A 154 5.65 0.74 9.82
C ALA A 154 7.16 0.77 9.49
N THR A 155 7.67 1.95 9.15
CA THR A 155 9.09 2.25 8.92
C THR A 155 9.46 3.47 9.77
N ALA A 156 10.66 3.49 10.37
CA ALA A 156 11.16 4.70 11.02
C ALA A 156 11.73 5.71 10.00
N GLY A 157 12.00 5.24 8.79
CA GLY A 157 12.57 6.02 7.71
C GLY A 157 11.54 6.65 6.76
N GLU A 158 12.06 7.26 5.69
CA GLU A 158 11.24 7.94 4.68
C GLU A 158 10.55 6.91 3.76
N VAL A 159 9.27 7.11 3.50
CA VAL A 159 8.53 6.37 2.47
C VAL A 159 8.78 7.07 1.14
N LEU A 160 9.43 6.37 0.20
CA LEU A 160 9.80 6.93 -1.10
C LEU A 160 8.62 6.96 -2.07
N TRP A 161 7.79 5.90 -2.07
CA TRP A 161 6.62 5.80 -2.92
C TRP A 161 5.63 4.79 -2.36
N THR A 162 4.38 4.94 -2.77
CA THR A 162 3.27 4.07 -2.39
C THR A 162 2.32 3.90 -3.56
N ALA A 163 1.67 2.75 -3.66
CA ALA A 163 0.69 2.45 -4.68
C ALA A 163 -0.51 1.69 -4.08
N PRO A 164 -1.74 2.15 -4.32
CA PRO A 164 -2.93 1.38 -3.97
C PRO A 164 -3.07 0.19 -4.95
N LEU A 165 -3.39 -0.98 -4.41
CA LEU A 165 -3.72 -2.20 -5.17
C LEU A 165 -5.23 -2.49 -5.18
N GLY A 166 -6.03 -1.57 -4.62
CA GLY A 166 -7.50 -1.64 -4.57
C GLY A 166 -8.05 -2.30 -3.31
N SER A 167 -9.38 -2.32 -3.20
CA SER A 167 -10.10 -2.90 -2.06
C SER A 167 -10.22 -4.42 -2.18
N ARG A 168 -9.91 -5.14 -1.10
CA ARG A 168 -10.00 -6.59 -0.99
C ARG A 168 -10.54 -6.97 0.39
N PHE A 169 -11.63 -7.73 0.42
CA PHE A 169 -12.24 -8.20 1.68
C PHE A 169 -12.61 -7.06 2.66
N GLY A 170 -12.94 -5.89 2.12
CA GLY A 170 -13.29 -4.69 2.88
C GLY A 170 -12.10 -3.86 3.35
N TRP A 171 -10.88 -4.20 2.92
CA TRP A 171 -9.65 -3.46 3.24
C TRP A 171 -8.98 -2.93 1.97
N ASN A 172 -8.52 -1.69 1.99
CA ASN A 172 -7.68 -1.13 0.93
C ASN A 172 -6.27 -1.68 1.07
N LEU A 173 -5.79 -2.38 0.04
CA LEU A 173 -4.44 -2.93 -0.01
C LEU A 173 -3.49 -1.93 -0.65
N TRP A 174 -2.31 -1.78 -0.06
CA TRP A 174 -1.26 -0.87 -0.49
C TRP A 174 0.10 -1.57 -0.49
N VAL A 175 0.94 -1.16 -1.42
CA VAL A 175 2.38 -1.48 -1.42
C VAL A 175 3.19 -0.20 -1.51
N GLY A 176 4.44 -0.25 -1.11
CA GLY A 176 5.35 0.89 -1.16
C GLY A 176 6.79 0.47 -1.03
N ALA A 177 7.69 1.46 -1.15
CA ALA A 177 9.04 1.32 -0.65
C ALA A 177 9.41 2.50 0.24
N GLY A 178 10.34 2.23 1.15
CA GLY A 178 10.97 3.23 1.99
C GLY A 178 12.46 3.02 2.08
N VAL A 179 13.12 3.88 2.85
CA VAL A 179 14.53 3.75 3.20
C VAL A 179 14.70 3.95 4.69
N GLU A 180 15.35 3.02 5.36
CA GLU A 180 15.68 3.07 6.78
C GLU A 180 17.17 2.80 6.96
N ASP A 181 17.88 3.70 7.64
CA ASP A 181 19.34 3.65 7.82
C ASP A 181 20.13 3.42 6.51
N GLY A 182 19.63 3.99 5.40
CA GLY A 182 20.22 3.86 4.06
C GLY A 182 19.91 2.53 3.35
N ALA A 183 19.18 1.61 3.99
CA ALA A 183 18.73 0.36 3.38
C ALA A 183 17.34 0.50 2.76
N ALA A 184 17.15 -0.01 1.56
CA ALA A 184 15.85 -0.04 0.89
C ALA A 184 14.91 -1.05 1.57
N LEU A 185 13.68 -0.61 1.82
CA LEU A 185 12.59 -1.41 2.39
C LEU A 185 11.46 -1.57 1.38
N SER A 186 10.90 -2.78 1.30
CA SER A 186 9.59 -3.04 0.70
C SER A 186 8.53 -3.03 1.79
N CYS A 187 7.41 -2.36 1.53
CA CYS A 187 6.36 -2.13 2.51
C CYS A 187 5.00 -2.57 1.97
N ILE A 188 4.22 -3.29 2.78
CA ILE A 188 2.83 -3.66 2.49
C ILE A 188 1.93 -3.09 3.60
N ALA A 189 0.76 -2.59 3.24
CA ALA A 189 -0.22 -2.10 4.20
C ALA A 189 -1.64 -2.47 3.79
N ILE A 190 -2.51 -2.65 4.78
CA ILE A 190 -3.96 -2.70 4.61
C ILE A 190 -4.62 -1.67 5.50
N GLU A 191 -5.65 -1.01 5.00
CA GLU A 191 -6.39 0.04 5.69
C GLU A 191 -7.90 -0.16 5.58
N ARG A 192 -8.62 0.09 6.69
CA ARG A 192 -10.09 0.18 6.70
C ARG A 192 -10.54 1.17 7.78
N ASP A 193 -11.31 2.19 7.40
CA ASP A 193 -11.91 3.15 8.34
C ASP A 193 -10.91 3.78 9.34
N GLY A 194 -9.67 4.02 8.88
CA GLY A 194 -8.58 4.56 9.71
C GLY A 194 -7.78 3.51 10.50
N ASP A 195 -8.25 2.25 10.57
CA ASP A 195 -7.44 1.15 11.08
C ASP A 195 -6.41 0.74 10.03
N VAL A 196 -5.14 0.76 10.42
CA VAL A 196 -4.02 0.44 9.52
C VAL A 196 -3.20 -0.70 10.10
N ARG A 197 -2.90 -1.69 9.25
CA ARG A 197 -1.90 -2.73 9.54
C ARG A 197 -0.85 -2.66 8.45
N SER A 198 0.39 -2.44 8.82
CA SER A 198 1.48 -2.32 7.86
C SER A 198 2.71 -3.09 8.32
N ARG A 199 3.53 -3.48 7.35
CA ARG A 199 4.80 -4.16 7.57
C ARG A 199 5.78 -3.71 6.51
N CYS A 200 6.98 -3.36 6.93
CA CYS A 200 8.11 -3.09 6.06
C CYS A 200 9.22 -4.10 6.34
N GLY A 201 10.03 -4.39 5.33
CA GLY A 201 11.20 -5.26 5.47
C GLY A 201 12.13 -5.06 4.28
N ASN A 202 13.38 -5.48 4.44
CA ASN A 202 14.36 -5.46 3.35
C ASN A 202 14.00 -6.47 2.24
N ASP A 203 14.82 -6.54 1.20
CA ASP A 203 14.56 -7.43 0.07
C ASP A 203 14.55 -8.92 0.47
N ASP A 204 15.38 -9.32 1.43
CA ASP A 204 15.37 -10.69 1.99
C ASP A 204 14.03 -10.97 2.67
N ALA A 205 13.52 -10.03 3.47
CA ALA A 205 12.23 -10.17 4.13
C ALA A 205 11.09 -10.42 3.12
N ARG A 206 11.16 -9.79 1.94
CA ARG A 206 10.22 -10.00 0.84
C ARG A 206 10.42 -11.34 0.17
N ARG A 207 11.65 -11.65 -0.29
CA ARG A 207 12.00 -12.92 -0.97
C ARG A 207 11.68 -14.15 -0.13
N TYR A 208 11.87 -14.08 1.19
CA TYR A 208 11.59 -15.17 2.12
C TYR A 208 10.16 -15.13 2.70
N GLY A 209 9.26 -14.30 2.15
CA GLY A 209 7.83 -14.30 2.48
C GLY A 209 7.48 -13.80 3.88
N SER A 210 8.38 -13.08 4.52
CA SER A 210 8.12 -12.45 5.82
C SER A 210 7.35 -11.13 5.69
N LEU A 211 7.26 -10.56 4.48
CA LEU A 211 6.41 -9.41 4.17
C LEU A 211 4.95 -9.86 4.02
N ARG A 212 4.32 -10.12 5.17
CA ARG A 212 2.96 -10.63 5.31
C ARG A 212 2.08 -9.73 6.17
N LEU A 213 0.82 -9.59 5.76
CA LEU A 213 -0.28 -9.14 6.63
C LEU A 213 -1.36 -10.20 6.70
N SER A 214 -2.03 -10.31 7.85
CA SER A 214 -3.09 -11.29 8.08
C SER A 214 -4.36 -10.62 8.60
N LEU A 215 -5.50 -11.04 8.04
CA LEU A 215 -6.84 -10.71 8.50
C LEU A 215 -7.48 -11.96 9.08
N SER A 216 -7.84 -11.90 10.36
CA SER A 216 -8.63 -12.97 10.97
C SER A 216 -10.04 -12.98 10.38
N ARG A 217 -10.79 -14.08 10.55
CA ARG A 217 -12.22 -14.13 10.16
C ARG A 217 -13.03 -12.96 10.73
N ALA A 218 -12.76 -12.55 11.97
CA ALA A 218 -13.46 -11.46 12.62
C ALA A 218 -13.18 -10.10 11.95
N ASP A 219 -12.01 -9.96 11.33
CA ASP A 219 -11.62 -8.74 10.60
C ASP A 219 -12.21 -8.67 9.20
N VAL A 220 -12.76 -9.76 8.67
CA VAL A 220 -13.37 -9.83 7.33
C VAL A 220 -14.88 -9.71 7.45
N ASP A 221 -15.45 -8.76 6.70
CA ASP A 221 -16.90 -8.56 6.60
C ASP A 221 -17.58 -9.90 6.27
N PRO A 222 -18.60 -10.33 7.04
CA PRO A 222 -19.35 -11.56 6.75
C PRO A 222 -19.74 -11.77 5.30
N GLU A 223 -20.11 -10.71 4.57
CA GLU A 223 -20.55 -10.79 3.17
C GLU A 223 -19.38 -10.98 2.19
N LEU A 224 -18.18 -10.59 2.58
CA LEU A 224 -16.96 -10.70 1.77
C LEU A 224 -16.11 -11.92 2.09
N ARG A 225 -16.53 -12.78 3.03
CA ARG A 225 -15.78 -13.99 3.40
C ARG A 225 -15.77 -14.99 2.25
N PRO A 226 -14.60 -15.56 1.88
CA PRO A 226 -14.56 -16.71 1.00
C PRO A 226 -15.42 -17.86 1.55
N PRO A 227 -16.20 -18.58 0.72
CA PRO A 227 -17.09 -19.65 1.19
C PRO A 227 -16.40 -20.74 2.02
N GLN A 228 -15.14 -21.03 1.70
CA GLN A 228 -14.32 -22.03 2.38
C GLN A 228 -13.63 -21.52 3.66
N MET A 229 -13.76 -20.23 4.01
CA MET A 229 -13.16 -19.68 5.22
C MET A 229 -13.83 -20.28 6.45
N GLY A 230 -13.07 -21.01 7.27
CA GLY A 230 -13.49 -21.56 8.55
C GLY A 230 -13.36 -20.56 9.71
N ALA A 231 -13.64 -21.03 10.93
CA ALA A 231 -13.59 -20.22 12.15
C ALA A 231 -12.15 -19.82 12.55
N VAL A 232 -11.17 -20.67 12.22
CA VAL A 232 -9.76 -20.49 12.56
C VAL A 232 -8.91 -20.05 11.37
N ASP A 233 -9.54 -19.72 10.26
CA ASP A 233 -8.85 -19.31 9.05
C ASP A 233 -8.67 -17.80 8.98
N SER A 234 -7.72 -17.40 8.15
CA SER A 234 -7.31 -16.03 7.92
C SER A 234 -6.99 -15.80 6.46
N ILE A 235 -7.25 -14.57 6.00
CA ILE A 235 -6.79 -14.10 4.70
C ILE A 235 -5.41 -13.47 4.89
N ARG A 236 -4.45 -13.90 4.10
CA ARG A 236 -3.06 -13.42 4.18
C ARG A 236 -2.68 -12.75 2.88
N PHE A 237 -2.16 -11.53 2.99
CA PHE A 237 -1.56 -10.80 1.89
C PHE A 237 -0.05 -11.01 1.95
N TRP A 238 0.50 -11.60 0.90
CA TRP A 238 1.91 -11.93 0.81
C TRP A 238 2.55 -11.29 -0.39
N TRP A 239 3.56 -10.48 -0.13
CA TRP A 239 4.40 -9.92 -1.17
C TRP A 239 5.70 -10.72 -1.22
N LEU A 240 5.73 -11.72 -2.10
CA LEU A 240 6.83 -12.70 -2.20
C LEU A 240 7.87 -12.31 -3.27
N ASP A 241 7.43 -11.65 -4.33
CA ASP A 241 8.26 -11.29 -5.48
C ASP A 241 7.93 -9.86 -5.96
N GLU A 242 8.56 -9.43 -7.06
CA GLU A 242 8.30 -8.11 -7.66
C GLU A 242 7.05 -8.08 -8.53
N SER A 243 6.45 -9.24 -8.82
CA SER A 243 5.38 -9.32 -9.80
C SER A 243 4.01 -9.31 -9.18
N ALA A 244 3.81 -9.84 -7.97
CA ALA A 244 2.48 -9.86 -7.37
C ALA A 244 2.43 -9.88 -5.83
N VAL A 245 1.30 -9.38 -5.31
CA VAL A 245 0.82 -9.74 -3.97
C VAL A 245 -0.11 -10.93 -4.09
N ARG A 246 0.24 -12.05 -3.46
CA ARG A 246 -0.60 -13.24 -3.37
C ARG A 246 -1.55 -13.12 -2.19
N VAL A 247 -2.82 -13.42 -2.44
CA VAL A 247 -3.85 -13.53 -1.41
C VAL A 247 -4.07 -15.01 -1.13
N VAL A 248 -3.84 -15.43 0.11
CA VAL A 248 -3.88 -16.84 0.50
C VAL A 248 -4.84 -17.02 1.67
N LEU A 249 -5.74 -17.99 1.56
CA LEU A 249 -6.52 -18.49 2.68
C LEU A 249 -5.70 -19.55 3.41
N GLY A 250 -5.51 -19.37 4.72
CA GLY A 250 -4.90 -20.40 5.54
C GLY A 250 -5.21 -20.24 7.01
N ARG A 251 -4.85 -21.25 7.78
CA ARG A 251 -5.06 -21.26 9.23
C ARG A 251 -4.35 -20.07 9.87
N PHE A 252 -5.06 -19.37 10.76
CA PHE A 252 -4.51 -18.26 11.53
C PHE A 252 -3.44 -18.79 12.49
N ASP A 253 -2.22 -18.25 12.40
CA ASP A 253 -1.08 -18.66 13.23
C ASP A 253 -0.83 -17.72 14.42
N GLY A 254 -1.63 -16.66 14.58
CA GLY A 254 -1.63 -15.78 15.76
C GLY A 254 -0.34 -14.99 15.99
N ARG A 255 0.52 -14.90 14.97
CA ARG A 255 1.84 -14.23 15.02
C ARG A 255 1.88 -12.95 14.21
#